data_AF-A0A7X4EH46-F1
#
_entry.id   AF-A0A7X4EH46-F1
#
_cell.length_a   1.000
_cell.length_b   1.000
_cell.length_c   1.000
_cell.angle_alpha   90.00
_cell.angle_beta   90.00
_cell.angle_gamma   90.00
#
_symmetry.space_group_name_H-M   'P 1'
#
loop_
_entity.id
_entity.type
_entity.pdbx_description
1 polymer ?
#
loop_
_entity_poly.entity_id
_entity_poly.type
_entity_poly.pdbx_seq_one_letter_code
_entity_poly.pdbx_strand_id
1 'polypeptide(L)'
;MGLLIDSSVLIAVERGQLRADDVAGAARPNEPMAIAAITASELLHGVHRLGGARRIRAERIVTRWLATLPVIPFDLEVAKVHATLASQHRRRGRPVGSHDLMIAATAVHLDYRVATRDRRSFARVDGLAVEYL
;
A
#
# COMPACT_ATOMS: atom_id res chain seq x y z
N MET A 1 -10.30 -10.87 6.56
CA MET A 1 -8.83 -10.79 6.57
C MET A 1 -8.26 -10.93 5.16
N GLY A 2 -7.58 -9.89 4.68
CA GLY A 2 -6.93 -9.80 3.37
C GLY A 2 -5.57 -9.10 3.47
N LEU A 3 -4.84 -9.00 2.35
CA LEU A 3 -3.54 -8.34 2.27
C LEU A 3 -3.57 -7.09 1.38
N LEU A 4 -3.34 -5.93 1.98
CA LEU A 4 -3.18 -4.66 1.27
C LEU A 4 -1.68 -4.43 0.99
N ILE A 5 -1.31 -4.32 -0.28
CA ILE A 5 0.09 -4.17 -0.70
C ILE A 5 0.46 -2.69 -0.74
N ASP A 6 1.51 -2.32 -0.02
CA ASP A 6 2.09 -0.98 -0.02
C ASP A 6 2.93 -0.73 -1.29
N SER A 7 3.11 0.55 -1.66
CA SER A 7 3.89 0.95 -2.85
C SER A 7 5.34 0.48 -2.75
N SER A 8 5.91 0.47 -1.54
CA SER A 8 7.29 0.02 -1.29
C SER A 8 7.56 -1.43 -1.73
N VAL A 9 6.58 -2.33 -1.57
CA VAL A 9 6.68 -3.74 -1.99
C VAL A 9 6.67 -3.84 -3.50
N LEU A 10 5.71 -3.19 -4.15
CA LEU A 10 5.58 -3.22 -5.62
C LEU A 10 6.81 -2.59 -6.28
N ILE A 11 7.29 -1.45 -5.78
CA ILE A 11 8.52 -0.82 -6.27
C ILE A 11 9.74 -1.76 -6.12
N ALA A 12 9.84 -2.52 -5.03
CA ALA A 12 10.92 -3.50 -4.88
C ALA A 12 10.82 -4.63 -5.90
N VAL A 13 9.61 -5.09 -6.23
CA VAL A 13 9.40 -6.07 -7.32
C VAL A 13 9.82 -5.50 -8.68
N GLU A 14 9.44 -4.25 -9.00
CA GLU A 14 9.84 -3.60 -10.27
C GLU A 14 11.36 -3.50 -10.40
N ARG A 15 12.05 -3.21 -9.30
CA ARG A 15 13.50 -3.06 -9.23
C ARG A 15 14.26 -4.40 -9.15
N GLY A 16 13.56 -5.53 -9.13
CA GLY A 16 14.16 -6.86 -8.96
C GLY A 16 14.77 -7.10 -7.58
N GLN A 17 14.36 -6.33 -6.58
CA GLN A 17 14.81 -6.44 -5.18
C GLN A 17 13.93 -7.41 -4.36
N LEU A 18 12.78 -7.79 -4.91
CA LEU A 18 11.83 -8.74 -4.33
C LEU A 18 11.19 -9.52 -5.48
N ARG A 19 10.93 -10.81 -5.30
CA ARG A 19 10.25 -11.60 -6.34
C ARG A 19 8.73 -11.46 -6.16
N ALA A 20 7.99 -11.44 -7.27
CA ALA A 20 6.53 -11.46 -7.20
C ALA A 20 6.00 -12.71 -6.46
N ASP A 21 6.69 -13.84 -6.57
CA ASP A 21 6.37 -15.08 -5.86
C ASP A 21 6.48 -14.91 -4.33
N ASP A 22 7.44 -14.11 -3.85
CA ASP A 22 7.62 -13.83 -2.42
C ASP A 22 6.43 -13.01 -1.89
N VAL A 23 5.95 -12.04 -2.69
CA VAL A 23 4.77 -11.24 -2.36
C VAL A 23 3.51 -12.10 -2.35
N ALA A 24 3.35 -13.00 -3.33
CA ALA A 24 2.23 -13.93 -3.38
C ALA A 24 2.27 -14.93 -2.21
N GLY A 25 3.44 -15.40 -1.83
CA GLY A 25 3.64 -16.31 -0.69
C GLY A 25 3.39 -15.67 0.68
N ALA A 26 3.40 -14.34 0.76
CA ALA A 26 3.07 -13.58 1.98
C ALA A 26 1.56 -13.60 2.28
N ALA A 27 0.73 -13.81 1.25
CA ALA A 27 -0.71 -13.99 1.41
C ALA A 27 -1.01 -15.43 1.85
N ARG A 28 -1.98 -15.59 2.75
CA ARG A 28 -2.49 -16.91 3.15
C ARG A 28 -3.26 -17.55 1.98
N PRO A 29 -3.46 -18.88 1.98
CA PRO A 29 -4.27 -19.54 0.95
C PRO A 29 -5.66 -18.89 0.83
N ASN A 30 -6.03 -18.50 -0.40
CA ASN A 30 -7.27 -17.80 -0.74
C ASN A 30 -7.44 -16.42 -0.07
N GLU A 31 -6.38 -15.82 0.47
CA GLU A 31 -6.42 -14.47 1.02
C GLU A 31 -6.45 -13.46 -0.14
N PRO A 32 -7.46 -12.57 -0.20
CA PRO A 32 -7.53 -11.56 -1.25
C PRO A 32 -6.38 -10.57 -1.09
N MET A 33 -5.76 -10.22 -2.21
CA MET A 33 -4.73 -9.18 -2.28
C MET A 33 -5.30 -7.96 -2.99
N ALA A 34 -4.97 -6.77 -2.51
CA ALA A 34 -5.44 -5.51 -3.08
C ALA A 34 -4.40 -4.40 -2.88
N ILE A 35 -4.63 -3.25 -3.50
CA ILE A 35 -3.88 -2.01 -3.21
C ILE A 35 -4.85 -0.88 -2.88
N ALA A 36 -4.41 0.10 -2.09
CA ALA A 36 -5.20 1.32 -1.91
C ALA A 36 -5.12 2.20 -3.17
N ALA A 37 -6.16 3.00 -3.41
CA ALA A 37 -6.13 4.01 -4.47
C ALA A 37 -4.95 4.99 -4.31
N ILE A 38 -4.54 5.27 -3.07
CA ILE A 38 -3.38 6.10 -2.81
C ILE A 38 -2.07 5.42 -3.25
N THR A 39 -1.93 4.10 -3.04
CA THR A 39 -0.81 3.30 -3.58
C THR A 39 -0.78 3.38 -5.11
N ALA A 40 -1.93 3.24 -5.76
CA ALA A 40 -2.01 3.38 -7.22
C ALA A 40 -1.56 4.78 -7.69
N SER A 41 -1.99 5.83 -6.98
CA SER A 41 -1.55 7.21 -7.23
C SER A 41 -0.02 7.36 -7.11
N GLU A 42 0.60 6.79 -6.08
CA GLU A 42 2.05 6.83 -5.87
C GLU A 42 2.82 6.14 -7.00
N LEU A 43 2.34 4.96 -7.45
CA LEU A 43 2.94 4.24 -8.57
C LEU A 43 2.86 5.06 -9.86
N LEU A 44 1.68 5.58 -10.20
CA LEU A 44 1.46 6.41 -11.39
C LEU A 44 2.28 7.70 -11.34
N HIS A 45 2.35 8.35 -10.18
CA HIS A 45 3.21 9.52 -9.98
C HIS A 45 4.68 9.16 -10.22
N GLY A 46 5.15 8.02 -9.69
CA GLY A 46 6.50 7.51 -9.94
C GLY A 46 6.79 7.31 -11.43
N VAL A 47 5.82 6.80 -12.18
CA VAL A 47 5.88 6.66 -13.65
C VAL A 47 6.01 8.01 -14.34
N HIS A 48 5.18 9.00 -13.97
CA HIS A 48 5.20 10.33 -14.60
C HIS A 48 6.50 11.10 -14.37
N ARG A 49 7.27 10.77 -13.32
CA ARG A 49 8.59 11.37 -13.07
C ARG A 49 9.69 10.79 -13.96
N LEU A 50 9.46 9.68 -14.65
CA LEU A 50 10.46 9.02 -15.51
C LEU A 50 10.40 9.55 -16.95
N GLY A 51 11.51 9.38 -17.68
CA GLY A 51 11.62 9.71 -19.10
C GLY A 51 12.09 8.53 -19.96
N GLY A 52 11.83 8.61 -21.27
CA GLY A 52 12.32 7.67 -22.27
C GLY A 52 11.92 6.21 -22.01
N ALA A 53 12.84 5.28 -22.30
CA ALA A 53 12.60 3.84 -22.16
C ALA A 53 12.25 3.39 -20.73
N ARG A 54 12.74 4.11 -19.71
CA ARG A 54 12.42 3.83 -18.29
C ARG A 54 10.95 4.06 -18.00
N ARG A 55 10.38 5.16 -18.51
CA ARG A 55 8.95 5.45 -18.37
C ARG A 55 8.09 4.38 -19.04
N ILE A 56 8.40 4.00 -20.28
CA ILE A 56 7.63 2.98 -21.02
C ILE A 56 7.63 1.63 -20.29
N ARG A 57 8.77 1.25 -19.70
CA ARG A 57 8.88 0.03 -18.88
C ARG A 57 8.01 0.13 -17.63
N ALA A 58 8.12 1.23 -16.89
CA ALA A 58 7.35 1.44 -15.65
C ALA A 58 5.84 1.51 -15.92
N GLU A 59 5.40 2.22 -16.96
CA GLU A 59 4.00 2.28 -17.42
C GLU A 59 3.45 0.88 -17.62
N ARG A 60 4.15 0.03 -18.39
CA ARG A 60 3.71 -1.34 -18.67
C ARG A 60 3.54 -2.17 -17.40
N ILE A 61 4.47 -2.06 -16.46
CA ILE A 61 4.44 -2.83 -15.21
C ILE A 61 3.31 -2.34 -14.31
N VAL A 62 3.18 -1.02 -14.11
CA VAL A 62 2.13 -0.44 -13.28
C VAL A 62 0.75 -0.72 -13.86
N THR A 63 0.53 -0.54 -15.17
CA THR A 63 -0.74 -0.90 -15.83
C THR A 63 -1.09 -2.36 -15.61
N ARG A 64 -0.12 -3.28 -15.67
CA ARG A 64 -0.36 -4.69 -15.39
C ARG A 64 -0.85 -4.90 -13.97
N TRP A 65 -0.22 -4.29 -12.97
CA TRP A 65 -0.67 -4.40 -11.58
C TRP A 65 -2.06 -3.81 -11.36
N LEU A 66 -2.36 -2.64 -11.94
CA LEU A 66 -3.68 -2.02 -11.84
C LEU A 66 -4.78 -2.85 -12.52
N ALA A 67 -4.43 -3.69 -13.50
CA ALA A 67 -5.36 -4.62 -14.13
C ALA A 67 -5.56 -5.93 -13.35
N THR A 68 -4.60 -6.31 -12.50
CA THR A 68 -4.63 -7.60 -11.78
C THR A 68 -5.01 -7.48 -10.31
N LEU A 69 -4.69 -6.36 -9.67
CA LEU A 69 -4.94 -6.12 -8.26
C LEU A 69 -6.17 -5.21 -8.10
N PRO A 70 -7.18 -5.63 -7.32
CA PRO A 70 -8.25 -4.74 -6.90
C PRO A 70 -7.70 -3.45 -6.28
N VAL A 71 -8.23 -2.32 -6.73
CA VAL A 71 -7.90 -1.00 -6.18
C VAL A 71 -9.02 -0.56 -5.26
N ILE A 72 -8.71 -0.41 -3.98
CA ILE A 72 -9.69 -0.02 -2.96
C ILE A 72 -9.81 1.50 -2.93
N PRO A 73 -11.00 2.08 -3.13
CA PRO A 73 -11.20 3.53 -3.13
C PRO A 73 -11.01 4.11 -1.72
N PHE A 74 -10.55 5.35 -1.66
CA PHE A 74 -10.64 6.15 -0.43
C PHE A 74 -12.02 6.83 -0.40
N ASP A 75 -13.03 6.09 0.06
CA ASP A 75 -14.40 6.56 0.18
C ASP A 75 -14.68 7.16 1.57
N LEU A 76 -15.95 7.47 1.84
CA LEU A 76 -16.37 8.07 3.10
C LEU A 76 -16.11 7.16 4.31
N GLU A 77 -16.21 5.84 4.17
CA GLU A 77 -15.99 4.93 5.28
C GLU A 77 -14.51 4.83 5.62
N VAL A 78 -13.65 4.74 4.61
CA VAL A 78 -12.19 4.85 4.80
C VAL A 78 -11.82 6.22 5.40
N ALA A 79 -12.46 7.31 4.97
CA ALA A 79 -12.20 8.65 5.48
C ALA A 79 -12.53 8.80 6.98
N LYS A 80 -13.61 8.17 7.47
CA LYS A 80 -13.97 8.16 8.90
C LYS A 80 -12.90 7.43 9.74
N VAL A 81 -12.42 6.28 9.26
CA VAL A 81 -11.34 5.53 9.91
C VAL A 81 -10.06 6.37 9.92
N HIS A 82 -9.70 6.96 8.78
CA HIS A 82 -8.54 7.84 8.66
C HIS A 82 -8.59 9.01 9.66
N ALA A 83 -9.72 9.72 9.77
CA ALA A 83 -9.88 10.83 10.70
C ALA A 83 -9.65 10.41 12.17
N THR A 84 -10.14 9.21 12.53
CA THR A 84 -9.94 8.63 13.86
C THR A 84 -8.46 8.34 14.12
N LEU A 85 -7.79 7.64 13.19
CA LEU A 85 -6.37 7.33 13.30
C LEU A 85 -5.51 8.61 13.34
N ALA A 86 -5.81 9.60 12.50
CA ALA A 86 -5.10 10.88 12.45
C ALA A 86 -5.17 11.64 13.78
N SER A 87 -6.35 11.69 14.39
CA SER A 87 -6.56 12.31 15.71
C SER A 87 -5.72 11.63 16.78
N GLN A 88 -5.71 10.29 16.81
CA GLN A 88 -4.92 9.51 17.76
C GLN A 88 -3.41 9.74 17.60
N HIS A 89 -2.91 9.76 16.36
CA HIS A 89 -1.48 9.96 16.08
C HIS A 89 -1.02 11.37 16.43
N ARG A 90 -1.84 12.38 16.13
CA ARG A 90 -1.54 13.78 16.48
C ARG A 90 -1.41 13.97 17.99
N ARG A 91 -2.28 13.33 18.78
CA ARG A 91 -2.22 13.38 20.26
C ARG A 91 -0.97 12.73 20.84
N ARG A 92 -0.36 11.78 20.12
CA ARG A 92 0.82 11.01 20.56
C ARG A 92 2.16 11.56 20.07
N GLY A 93 2.17 12.63 19.27
CA GLY A 93 3.40 13.23 18.75
C GLY A 93 4.20 12.34 17.81
N ARG A 94 3.57 11.33 17.21
CA ARG A 94 4.19 10.39 16.25
C ARG A 94 3.57 10.56 14.87
N PRO A 95 4.07 11.51 14.05
CA PRO A 95 3.53 11.69 12.71
C PRO A 95 3.81 10.44 11.86
N VAL A 96 2.75 9.93 11.24
CA VAL A 96 2.78 9.00 10.11
C VAL A 96 2.53 9.84 8.86
N GLY A 97 3.16 9.49 7.74
CA GLY A 97 2.96 10.21 6.48
C GLY A 97 1.48 10.24 6.09
N SER A 98 1.01 11.31 5.46
CA SER A 98 -0.41 11.42 5.10
C SER A 98 -0.88 10.25 4.22
N HIS A 99 -0.08 9.83 3.24
CA HIS A 99 -0.42 8.69 2.38
C HIS A 99 -0.36 7.37 3.15
N ASP A 100 0.68 7.12 3.93
CA ASP A 100 0.80 5.93 4.78
C ASP A 100 -0.42 5.79 5.70
N LEU A 101 -0.91 6.91 6.26
CA LEU A 101 -2.08 6.91 7.11
C LEU A 101 -3.38 6.62 6.33
N MET A 102 -3.47 7.05 5.07
CA MET A 102 -4.58 6.67 4.18
C MET A 102 -4.53 5.18 3.85
N ILE A 103 -3.35 4.62 3.53
CA ILE A 103 -3.16 3.17 3.30
C ILE A 103 -3.56 2.38 4.56
N ALA A 104 -3.07 2.82 5.72
CA ALA A 104 -3.39 2.19 7.00
C ALA A 104 -4.89 2.25 7.30
N ALA A 105 -5.55 3.38 7.05
CA ALA A 105 -6.99 3.52 7.22
C ALA A 105 -7.77 2.58 6.29
N THR A 106 -7.35 2.44 5.04
CA THR A 106 -7.94 1.48 4.09
C THR A 106 -7.81 0.05 4.61
N ALA A 107 -6.64 -0.34 5.10
CA ALA A 107 -6.42 -1.68 5.65
C ALA A 107 -7.25 -1.93 6.90
N VAL A 108 -7.28 -0.98 7.84
CA VAL A 108 -8.09 -1.08 9.07
C VAL A 108 -9.58 -1.17 8.76
N HIS A 109 -10.08 -0.38 7.81
CA HIS A 109 -11.48 -0.42 7.40
C HIS A 109 -11.90 -1.81 6.86
N LEU A 110 -11.02 -2.47 6.11
CA LEU A 110 -11.29 -3.77 5.50
C LEU A 110 -10.97 -4.97 6.39
N ASP A 111 -10.43 -4.75 7.60
CA ASP A 111 -9.82 -5.81 8.43
C ASP A 111 -8.71 -6.56 7.64
N TYR A 112 -7.81 -5.80 7.00
CA TYR A 112 -6.69 -6.30 6.22
C TYR A 112 -5.37 -6.01 6.93
N ARG A 113 -4.37 -6.84 6.63
CA ARG A 113 -2.96 -6.57 6.96
C ARG A 113 -2.29 -5.78 5.85
N VAL A 114 -1.25 -5.01 6.18
CA VAL A 114 -0.43 -4.30 5.19
C VAL A 114 0.85 -5.07 4.92
N ALA A 115 1.10 -5.45 3.66
CA ALA A 115 2.41 -5.90 3.19
C ALA A 115 3.26 -4.67 2.87
N THR A 116 4.37 -4.46 3.58
CA THR A 116 5.23 -3.28 3.42
C THR A 116 6.70 -3.60 3.64
N ARG A 117 7.57 -2.77 3.03
CA ARG A 117 9.00 -2.72 3.36
C ARG A 117 9.34 -1.59 4.34
N ASP A 118 8.37 -0.73 4.67
CA ASP A 118 8.53 0.34 5.66
C ASP A 118 8.29 -0.19 7.08
N ARG A 119 9.38 -0.44 7.79
CA ARG A 119 9.37 -0.89 9.20
C ARG A 119 9.03 0.19 10.22
N ARG A 120 8.77 1.43 9.80
CA ARG A 120 8.62 2.59 10.69
C ARG A 120 7.21 3.17 10.67
N SER A 121 6.63 3.39 9.49
CA SER A 121 5.34 4.09 9.39
C SER A 121 4.18 3.25 9.95
N PHE A 122 3.95 2.06 9.38
CA PHE A 122 2.79 1.23 9.74
C PHE A 122 2.87 0.64 11.15
N ALA A 123 4.08 0.40 11.67
CA ALA A 123 4.30 -0.07 13.04
C ALA A 123 3.78 0.90 14.13
N ARG A 124 3.47 2.15 13.77
CA ARG A 124 2.96 3.16 14.70
C ARG A 124 1.43 3.20 14.75
N VAL A 125 0.75 2.50 13.84
CA VAL A 125 -0.71 2.49 13.74
C VAL A 125 -1.28 1.39 14.62
N ASP A 126 -2.00 1.79 15.67
CA ASP A 126 -2.68 0.85 16.56
C ASP A 126 -3.70 0.00 15.80
N GLY A 127 -3.71 -1.31 16.10
CA GLY A 127 -4.67 -2.25 15.51
C GLY A 127 -4.35 -2.65 14.06
N LEU A 128 -3.27 -2.16 13.48
CA LEU A 128 -2.85 -2.55 12.13
C LEU A 128 -1.91 -3.76 12.17
N ALA A 129 -2.35 -4.86 11.56
CA ALA A 129 -1.48 -6.00 11.31
C ALA A 129 -0.55 -5.72 10.11
N VAL A 130 0.74 -6.04 10.25
CA VAL A 130 1.75 -5.78 9.22
C VAL A 130 2.45 -7.09 8.84
N GLU A 131 2.75 -7.24 7.56
CA GLU A 131 3.58 -8.28 6.97
C GLU A 131 4.80 -7.61 6.33
N TYR A 132 6.02 -8.01 6.71
CA TYR A 132 7.24 -7.35 6.25
C TYR A 132 7.95 -8.14 5.17
N LEU A 133 8.22 -7.49 4.03
CA LEU A 133 8.87 -8.05 2.85
C LEU A 133 10.15 -7.29 2.44
#